data_AF-A0A966R3E6-F1
#
_entry.id   AF-A0A966R3E6-F1
#
_cell.length_a   1.000
_cell.length_b   1.000
_cell.length_c   1.000
_cell.angle_alpha   90.00
_cell.angle_beta   90.00
_cell.angle_gamma   90.00
#
_symmetry.space_group_name_H-M   'P 1'
#
loop_
_entity.id
_entity.type
_entity.pdbx_description
1 polymer ?
#
loop_
_entity_poly.entity_id
_entity_poly.type
_entity_poly.pdbx_seq_one_letter_code
_entity_poly.pdbx_strand_id
1 'polypeptide(L)'
;MSFTKLQDGRGVYSLDSIRLRNQREASNAPQANTIELYVKNGILYQMNDQGIEQQIGIPVVNTAQKNSLAIAGVIVYDKDIGKHQGYDGTTWNDLY
;
A
#
# COMPACT_ATOMS: atom_id res chain seq x y z
N MET A 1 -3.39 -24.93 7.60
CA MET A 1 -2.79 -23.62 7.26
C MET A 1 -1.49 -23.49 8.03
N SER A 2 -0.38 -23.16 7.35
CA SER A 2 0.98 -23.11 7.92
C SER A 2 1.41 -21.65 8.08
N PHE A 3 2.02 -21.29 9.20
CA PHE A 3 2.44 -19.93 9.55
C PHE A 3 3.96 -19.83 9.72
N THR A 4 4.55 -18.76 9.18
CA THR A 4 5.97 -18.41 9.35
C THR A 4 6.15 -17.64 10.66
N LYS A 5 7.17 -18.04 11.44
CA LYS A 5 7.42 -17.61 12.82
C LYS A 5 8.29 -16.35 12.85
N LEU A 6 7.97 -15.39 13.71
CA LEU A 6 8.85 -14.25 14.04
C LEU A 6 9.61 -14.61 15.33
N GLN A 7 10.95 -14.57 15.26
CA GLN A 7 11.84 -14.97 16.34
C GLN A 7 12.58 -13.74 16.89
N ASP A 8 12.30 -13.38 18.14
CA ASP A 8 13.24 -12.63 18.98
C ASP A 8 13.76 -13.61 20.04
N GLY A 9 15.08 -13.80 20.05
CA GLY A 9 15.97 -14.21 21.14
C GLY A 9 15.65 -15.47 21.97
N ARG A 10 14.41 -15.66 22.41
CA ARG A 10 13.98 -16.68 23.38
C ARG A 10 12.56 -17.22 23.16
N GLY A 11 11.89 -16.87 22.07
CA GLY A 11 10.53 -17.36 21.81
C GLY A 11 10.16 -17.36 20.34
N VAL A 12 9.45 -18.41 19.94
CA VAL A 12 8.76 -18.52 18.65
C VAL A 12 7.39 -17.88 18.82
N TYR A 13 7.14 -16.74 18.17
CA TYR A 13 5.80 -16.15 18.11
C TYR A 13 5.26 -16.26 16.68
N SER A 14 4.06 -16.83 16.56
CA SER A 14 3.25 -16.75 15.33
C SER A 14 2.37 -15.51 15.44
N LEU A 15 2.46 -14.59 14.48
CA LEU A 15 1.54 -13.47 14.42
C LEU A 15 0.25 -13.95 13.74
N ASP A 16 -0.78 -14.21 14.52
CA ASP A 16 -2.08 -14.72 14.04
C ASP A 16 -2.89 -13.63 13.33
N SER A 17 -2.75 -12.37 13.76
CA SER A 17 -3.33 -11.21 13.05
C SER A 17 -2.54 -9.93 13.30
N ILE A 18 -2.43 -9.09 12.27
CA ILE A 18 -1.91 -7.72 12.36
C ILE A 18 -3.07 -6.73 12.23
N ARG A 19 -3.24 -5.85 13.22
CA ARG A 19 -4.25 -4.77 13.19
C ARG A 19 -3.56 -3.45 12.90
N LEU A 20 -3.66 -2.98 11.66
CA LEU A 20 -3.13 -1.68 11.24
C LEU A 20 -4.13 -0.58 11.61
N ARG A 21 -3.70 0.41 12.40
CA ARG A 21 -4.54 1.57 12.76
C ARG A 21 -4.31 2.69 11.77
N ASN A 22 -5.38 3.26 11.22
CA ASN A 22 -5.38 4.30 10.18
C ASN A 22 -5.02 5.71 10.71
N GLN A 23 -4.09 5.86 11.66
CA GLN A 23 -3.97 7.11 12.43
C GLN A 23 -2.60 7.79 12.47
N ARG A 24 -1.64 7.40 11.63
CA ARG A 24 -0.49 8.24 11.36
C ARG A 24 0.12 7.90 10.01
N GLU A 25 0.25 8.91 9.14
CA GLU A 25 1.16 8.80 8.00
C GLU A 25 2.59 8.67 8.57
N ALA A 26 3.33 7.67 8.11
CA ALA A 26 4.74 7.52 8.45
C ALA A 26 5.48 8.72 7.84
N SER A 27 5.87 9.69 8.68
CA SER A 27 6.56 10.90 8.20
C SER A 27 8.09 10.76 8.18
N ASN A 28 8.61 9.63 8.68
CA ASN A 28 10.03 9.35 8.85
C ASN A 28 10.33 7.93 8.37
N ALA A 29 11.57 7.70 7.94
CA ALA A 29 12.02 6.35 7.59
C ALA A 29 11.85 5.39 8.80
N PRO A 30 11.45 4.12 8.55
CA PRO A 30 11.37 3.10 9.58
C PRO A 30 12.74 2.87 10.23
N GLN A 31 12.77 2.24 11.41
CA GLN A 31 14.03 1.78 11.99
C GLN A 31 14.73 0.79 11.03
N ALA A 32 16.06 0.76 11.06
CA ALA A 32 16.83 -0.16 10.21
C ALA A 32 16.32 -1.60 10.38
N ASN A 33 16.13 -2.30 9.26
CA ASN A 33 15.56 -3.66 9.19
C ASN A 33 14.08 -3.79 9.60
N THR A 34 13.29 -2.71 9.52
CA THR A 34 11.84 -2.77 9.73
C THR A 34 11.07 -2.42 8.46
N ILE A 35 9.91 -3.04 8.31
CA ILE A 35 8.93 -2.73 7.27
C ILE A 35 7.75 -2.08 7.96
N GLU A 36 7.38 -0.87 7.56
CA GLU A 36 6.19 -0.20 8.06
C GLU A 36 5.04 -0.37 7.07
N LEU A 37 3.90 -0.85 7.55
CA LEU A 37 2.67 -0.97 6.77
C LEU A 37 1.65 0.03 7.32
N TYR A 38 1.06 0.85 6.44
CA TYR A 38 0.04 1.82 6.83
C TYR A 38 -1.00 1.97 5.71
N VAL A 39 -2.17 2.49 6.06
CA VAL A 39 -3.24 2.77 5.10
C VAL A 39 -3.33 4.26 4.90
N LYS A 40 -3.34 4.71 3.64
CA LYS A 40 -3.54 6.11 3.25
C LYS A 40 -4.59 6.16 2.16
N ASN A 41 -5.62 6.98 2.33
CA ASN A 41 -6.76 7.08 1.41
C ASN A 41 -7.44 5.74 1.09
N GLY A 42 -7.46 4.79 2.04
CA GLY A 42 -8.06 3.46 1.85
C GLY A 42 -7.18 2.45 1.10
N ILE A 43 -5.93 2.81 0.80
CA ILE A 43 -4.96 1.98 0.08
C ILE A 43 -3.86 1.56 1.06
N LEU A 44 -3.45 0.30 0.99
CA LEU A 44 -2.34 -0.21 1.79
C LEU A 44 -1.01 0.23 1.16
N TYR A 45 -0.12 0.76 1.98
CA TYR A 45 1.24 1.13 1.62
C TYR A 45 2.23 0.41 2.52
N GLN A 46 3.42 0.17 1.96
CA GLN A 46 4.62 -0.26 2.63
C GLN A 46 5.65 0.85 2.53
N MET A 47 6.33 1.19 3.62
CA MET A 47 7.55 2.00 3.60
C MET A 47 8.77 1.10 3.86
N ASN A 48 9.78 1.20 3.00
CA ASN A 48 11.04 0.50 3.20
C ASN A 48 11.96 1.24 4.19
N ASP A 49 13.06 0.62 4.58
CA ASP A 49 14.09 1.17 5.49
C ASP A 49 14.82 2.41 4.96
N GLN A 50 14.63 2.74 3.68
CA GLN A 50 15.10 3.97 3.04
C GLN A 50 14.06 5.09 3.05
N GLY A 51 12.87 4.86 3.61
CA GLY A 51 11.75 5.81 3.63
C GLY A 51 10.97 5.90 2.31
N ILE A 52 11.16 4.96 1.38
CA ILE A 52 10.44 4.91 0.11
C ILE A 52 9.09 4.22 0.32
N GLU A 53 8.02 4.92 -0.05
CA GLU A 53 6.65 4.40 -0.04
C GLU A 53 6.37 3.56 -1.29
N GLN A 54 5.77 2.39 -1.10
CA GLN A 54 5.30 1.49 -2.14
C GLN A 54 3.86 1.10 -1.86
N GLN A 55 3.00 1.24 -2.86
CA GLN A 55 1.62 0.79 -2.78
C GLN A 55 1.51 -0.74 -2.83
N ILE A 56 0.69 -1.33 -1.96
CA ILE A 56 0.36 -2.75 -1.97
C ILE A 56 -1.06 -2.95 -2.50
N GLY A 57 -1.17 -3.68 -3.61
CA GLY A 57 -2.43 -4.02 -4.25
C GLY A 57 -2.92 -2.98 -5.26
N ILE A 58 -4.05 -3.29 -5.91
CA ILE A 58 -4.73 -2.39 -6.84
C ILE A 58 -5.82 -1.63 -6.08
N PRO A 59 -5.71 -0.31 -5.93
CA PRO A 59 -6.65 0.51 -5.20
C PRO A 59 -7.96 0.66 -5.95
N VAL A 60 -9.07 0.59 -5.20
CA VAL A 60 -10.42 0.81 -5.68
C VAL A 60 -10.82 2.23 -5.31
N VAL A 61 -10.96 3.11 -6.30
CA VAL A 61 -11.14 4.56 -6.12
C VAL A 61 -12.29 5.09 -6.98
N ASN A 62 -12.86 6.25 -6.62
CA ASN A 62 -13.72 7.02 -7.53
C ASN A 62 -12.88 7.89 -8.47
N THR A 63 -13.49 8.48 -9.51
CA THR A 63 -12.77 9.27 -10.52
C THR A 63 -12.04 10.48 -9.91
N ALA A 64 -12.61 11.12 -8.88
CA ALA A 64 -11.98 12.25 -8.19
C ALA A 64 -10.71 11.83 -7.41
N GLN A 65 -10.80 10.72 -6.68
CA GLN A 65 -9.68 10.14 -5.92
C GLN A 65 -8.58 9.63 -6.86
N LYS A 66 -8.95 9.00 -7.98
CA LYS A 66 -8.00 8.61 -9.04
C LYS A 66 -7.14 9.78 -9.49
N ASN A 67 -7.76 10.94 -9.76
CA ASN A 67 -7.01 12.12 -10.22
C ASN A 67 -6.01 12.65 -9.16
N SER A 68 -6.24 12.42 -7.87
CA SER A 68 -5.26 12.73 -6.81
C SER A 68 -4.08 11.75 -6.74
N LEU A 69 -4.15 10.62 -7.46
CA LEU A 69 -3.15 9.56 -7.49
C LEU A 69 -2.37 9.53 -8.82
N ALA A 70 -2.29 10.65 -9.55
CA ALA A 70 -1.64 10.76 -10.86
C ALA A 70 -0.09 10.63 -10.79
N ILE A 71 0.38 9.45 -10.37
CA ILE A 71 1.78 9.07 -10.23
C ILE A 71 2.10 8.10 -11.37
N ALA A 72 3.14 8.37 -12.14
CA ALA A 72 3.50 7.55 -13.31
C ALA A 72 3.69 6.07 -12.91
N GLY A 73 3.06 5.17 -13.66
CA GLY A 73 3.12 3.73 -13.44
C GLY A 73 2.10 3.18 -12.43
N VAL A 74 1.28 4.03 -11.80
CA VAL A 74 0.21 3.53 -10.92
C VAL A 74 -0.89 2.85 -11.73
N ILE A 75 -1.47 1.80 -11.15
CA ILE A 75 -2.66 1.12 -11.67
C ILE A 75 -3.73 1.18 -10.58
N VAL A 76 -4.95 1.55 -10.95
CA VAL A 76 -6.13 1.62 -10.07
C VAL A 76 -7.30 0.87 -10.70
N TYR A 77 -8.34 0.59 -9.91
CA TYR A 77 -9.68 0.29 -10.39
C TYR A 77 -10.60 1.49 -10.10
N ASP A 78 -11.08 2.16 -11.14
CA ASP A 78 -12.04 3.27 -11.04
C ASP A 78 -13.46 2.70 -10.97
N LYS A 79 -14.06 2.76 -9.78
CA LYS A 79 -15.38 2.20 -9.49
C LYS A 79 -16.54 2.97 -10.12
N ASP A 80 -16.32 4.22 -10.56
CA ASP A 80 -17.38 5.02 -11.18
C ASP A 80 -17.62 4.59 -12.63
N ILE A 81 -16.54 4.18 -13.32
CA ILE A 81 -16.61 3.67 -14.71
C ILE A 81 -16.44 2.14 -14.79
N GLY A 82 -16.11 1.48 -13.67
CA GLY A 82 -15.98 0.04 -13.56
C GLY A 82 -14.77 -0.56 -14.26
N LYS A 83 -13.66 0.19 -14.39
CA LYS A 83 -12.49 -0.22 -15.19
C LYS A 83 -11.17 -0.13 -14.43
N HIS A 84 -10.22 -0.97 -14.80
CA HIS A 84 -8.83 -0.76 -14.42
C HIS A 84 -8.18 0.28 -15.33
N GLN A 85 -7.47 1.23 -14.72
CA GLN A 85 -6.78 2.27 -15.44
C GLN A 85 -5.33 2.40 -14.96
N GLY A 86 -4.42 2.64 -15.90
CA GLY A 86 -3.02 2.96 -15.63
C GLY A 86 -2.70 4.41 -15.96
N TYR A 87 -1.89 5.07 -15.14
CA TYR A 87 -1.40 6.43 -15.42
C TYR A 87 -0.02 6.38 -16.05
N ASP A 88 0.11 6.89 -17.29
CA ASP A 88 1.37 6.87 -18.05
C ASP A 88 2.32 8.04 -17.70
N GLY A 89 1.93 8.91 -16.78
CA GLY A 89 2.64 10.16 -16.44
C GLY A 89 1.94 11.42 -17.00
N THR A 90 1.04 11.26 -17.96
CA THR A 90 0.29 12.33 -18.62
C THR A 90 -1.23 12.10 -18.55
N THR A 91 -1.68 10.87 -18.79
CA THR A 91 -3.12 10.54 -18.87
C THR A 91 -3.43 9.19 -18.22
N TRP A 92 -4.71 9.02 -17.85
CA TRP A 92 -5.25 7.72 -17.44
C TRP A 92 -5.75 6.96 -18.67
N ASN A 93 -5.25 5.75 -18.85
CA ASN A 93 -5.64 4.85 -19.94
C ASN A 93 -6.35 3.61 -19.39
N ASP A 94 -7.40 3.16 -20.08
CA ASP A 94 -8.05 1.89 -19.79
C ASP A 94 -7.13 0.72 -20.13
N LEU A 95 -7.06 -0.28 -19.25
CA LEU A 95 -6.23 -1.46 -19.46
C LEU A 95 -6.96 -2.60 -20.18
N TYR A 96 -8.30 -2.57 -20.21
CA TYR A 96 -9.16 -3.51 -20.94
C TYR A 96 -10.62 -3.01 -21.04
#